data_AF-A0A520ZM00-F1
#
_entry.id   AF-A0A520ZM00-F1
#
_cell.length_a   1.000
_cell.length_b   1.000
_cell.length_c   1.000
_cell.angle_alpha   90.00
_cell.angle_beta   90.00
_cell.angle_gamma   90.00
#
_symmetry.space_group_name_H-M   'P 1'
#
loop_
_entity.id
_entity.type
_entity.pdbx_description
1 polymer ?
#
loop_
_entity_poly.entity_id
_entity_poly.type
_entity_poly.pdbx_seq_one_letter_code
_entity_poly.pdbx_strand_id
1 'polypeptide(L)'
;PWGVKSRTKKNLDHAQKVLEADHYGLEKVKERIVEYLAVQQRSKKLKGPIMCLVGPPGVGKTSLGKSVARATGREFIRISLGGVRDESEIRGHRRTYIGSMPGKIIQALKKAKTTNPLILLDEIDKMGQDFRGDPASAMLEVLDPEQNGTFVDHYLEVEYDLSNVMFLTTANSYNMPSPLLDRMEIISLAGYTEDEKSEIAKQHLIGKQIKNHGLKKTEFELTDGALSEMIRTYTREAGVRNLEREIAKLTRKAVTKLVKKEAEKVTVTPDNLEDFLGVKKFRYGLVEKEDQIGVVTGLAWTSVGGDLLQIEALRLPGKGRMKTTGKLGDVMKESIDAASSYVRSIAPSIGVKPPKFDTMDIHVHVPDGATPKDGPSAGLAMVTSIVSVLTRIPVRKDIAMTGEVSLRGNAMPIGGLKEKLLAALRGGMKTVLIPEENEKDLAEIPDNVKDGLKIIPVSHVSEVLKLALVDTPKAIEWDEAAEEAAAAERSARAAAEQAGHVAH
;
A
#
# COMPACT_ATOMS: atom_id res chain seq x y z
N PRO A 1 -31.89 -19.53 12.32
CA PRO A 1 -33.28 -19.11 12.02
C PRO A 1 -33.84 -19.97 10.88
N TRP A 2 -35.10 -20.38 10.91
CA TRP A 2 -35.72 -21.08 9.78
C TRP A 2 -36.95 -20.30 9.33
N GLY A 3 -37.16 -20.18 8.02
CA GLY A 3 -38.34 -19.53 7.43
C GLY A 3 -38.43 -18.00 7.52
N VAL A 4 -37.79 -17.34 8.50
CA VAL A 4 -37.84 -15.88 8.68
C VAL A 4 -36.87 -15.17 7.72
N LYS A 5 -37.39 -14.33 6.83
CA LYS A 5 -36.62 -13.54 5.85
C LYS A 5 -36.83 -12.04 6.07
N SER A 6 -35.74 -11.27 5.99
CA SER A 6 -35.77 -9.81 5.91
C SER A 6 -36.41 -9.38 4.58
N ARG A 7 -37.18 -8.29 4.60
CA ARG A 7 -37.76 -7.70 3.38
C ARG A 7 -36.65 -7.05 2.55
N THR A 8 -36.30 -7.65 1.42
CA THR A 8 -35.27 -7.13 0.54
C THR A 8 -35.77 -5.96 -0.31
N LYS A 9 -34.91 -4.95 -0.48
CA LYS A 9 -35.12 -3.85 -1.41
C LYS A 9 -34.43 -4.18 -2.73
N LYS A 10 -35.09 -3.93 -3.86
CA LYS A 10 -34.60 -4.23 -5.22
C LYS A 10 -34.42 -2.97 -6.09
N ASN A 11 -34.42 -1.79 -5.48
CA ASN A 11 -34.28 -0.54 -6.22
C ASN A 11 -32.79 -0.18 -6.30
N LEU A 12 -32.23 -0.22 -7.51
CA LEU A 12 -30.83 0.07 -7.77
C LEU A 12 -30.51 1.57 -7.58
N ASP A 13 -31.38 2.48 -8.03
CA ASP A 13 -31.21 3.93 -7.83
C ASP A 13 -31.15 4.30 -6.34
N HIS A 14 -31.98 3.63 -5.52
CA HIS A 14 -31.93 3.79 -4.07
C HIS A 14 -30.61 3.23 -3.50
N ALA A 15 -30.12 2.09 -4.01
CA ALA A 15 -28.84 1.54 -3.58
C ALA A 15 -27.68 2.50 -3.89
N GLN A 16 -27.66 3.06 -5.10
CA GLN A 16 -26.69 4.06 -5.52
C GLN A 16 -26.74 5.30 -4.62
N LYS A 17 -27.92 5.88 -4.37
CA LYS A 17 -28.09 7.03 -3.46
C LYS A 17 -27.58 6.76 -2.05
N VAL A 18 -27.80 5.55 -1.52
CA VAL A 18 -27.29 5.17 -0.19
C VAL A 18 -25.77 5.07 -0.20
N LEU A 19 -25.17 4.50 -1.25
CA LEU A 19 -23.72 4.38 -1.39
C LEU A 19 -23.06 5.76 -1.55
N GLU A 20 -23.65 6.66 -2.33
CA GLU A 20 -23.19 8.05 -2.50
C GLU A 20 -23.28 8.87 -1.21
N ALA A 21 -24.38 8.73 -0.45
CA ALA A 21 -24.57 9.47 0.78
C ALA A 21 -23.65 9.01 1.93
N ASP A 22 -23.24 7.74 1.95
CA ASP A 22 -22.42 7.17 3.02
C ASP A 22 -20.91 7.23 2.74
N HIS A 23 -20.51 7.40 1.48
CA HIS A 23 -19.10 7.34 1.06
C HIS A 23 -18.79 8.40 0.02
N TYR A 24 -17.79 9.23 0.30
CA TYR A 24 -17.22 10.15 -0.67
C TYR A 24 -16.27 9.43 -1.65
N GLY A 25 -16.33 9.80 -2.94
CA GLY A 25 -15.52 9.20 -4.00
C GLY A 25 -15.83 7.72 -4.27
N LEU A 26 -14.81 6.91 -4.56
CA LEU A 26 -14.94 5.46 -4.81
C LEU A 26 -15.88 5.09 -5.97
N GLU A 27 -15.97 5.92 -7.02
CA GLU A 27 -16.92 5.75 -8.13
C GLU A 27 -16.88 4.34 -8.75
N LYS A 28 -15.68 3.87 -9.15
CA LYS A 28 -15.50 2.52 -9.72
C LYS A 28 -16.01 1.40 -8.79
N VAL A 29 -15.81 1.55 -7.48
CA VAL A 29 -16.22 0.54 -6.48
C VAL A 29 -17.74 0.56 -6.31
N LYS A 30 -18.34 1.75 -6.24
CA LYS A 30 -19.79 1.92 -6.13
C LYS A 30 -20.50 1.37 -7.37
N GLU A 31 -20.00 1.70 -8.56
CA GLU A 31 -20.51 1.20 -9.84
C GLU A 31 -20.49 -0.34 -9.85
N ARG A 32 -19.36 -0.95 -9.49
CA ARG A 32 -19.23 -2.41 -9.44
C ARG A 32 -20.17 -3.07 -8.43
N ILE A 33 -20.41 -2.44 -7.29
CA ILE A 33 -21.41 -2.90 -6.32
C ILE A 33 -22.81 -2.83 -6.93
N VAL A 34 -23.15 -1.76 -7.65
CA VAL A 34 -24.46 -1.63 -8.31
C VAL A 34 -24.64 -2.68 -9.40
N GLU A 35 -23.62 -2.95 -10.22
CA GLU A 35 -23.63 -4.02 -11.22
C GLU A 35 -23.86 -5.40 -10.57
N TYR A 36 -23.16 -5.70 -9.49
CA TYR A 36 -23.33 -6.92 -8.72
C TYR A 36 -24.77 -7.08 -8.20
N LEU A 37 -25.35 -6.00 -7.66
CA LEU A 37 -26.74 -5.99 -7.19
C LEU A 37 -27.74 -6.16 -8.36
N ALA A 38 -27.44 -5.62 -9.54
CA ALA A 38 -28.28 -5.78 -10.74
C ALA A 38 -28.34 -7.25 -11.20
N VAL A 39 -27.20 -7.95 -11.20
CA VAL A 39 -27.15 -9.39 -11.49
C VAL A 39 -27.93 -10.19 -10.44
N GLN A 40 -27.80 -9.83 -9.16
CA GLN A 40 -28.55 -10.45 -8.07
C GLN A 40 -30.06 -10.27 -8.21
N GLN A 41 -30.54 -9.15 -8.76
CA GLN A 41 -31.97 -8.90 -8.96
C GLN A 41 -32.60 -9.84 -10.00
N ARG A 42 -31.83 -10.23 -11.04
CA ARG A 42 -32.31 -11.11 -12.12
C ARG A 42 -32.19 -12.59 -11.76
N SER A 43 -31.18 -13.00 -10.99
CA SER A 43 -30.99 -14.41 -10.63
C SER A 43 -31.76 -14.80 -9.37
N LYS A 44 -32.45 -15.96 -9.40
CA LYS A 44 -33.12 -16.53 -8.22
C LYS A 44 -32.14 -17.18 -7.22
N LYS A 45 -30.93 -17.54 -7.66
CA LYS A 45 -29.85 -18.11 -6.83
C LYS A 45 -28.53 -17.39 -7.14
N LEU A 46 -27.79 -17.01 -6.10
CA LEU A 46 -26.44 -16.45 -6.24
C LEU A 46 -25.50 -17.56 -6.72
N LYS A 47 -25.26 -17.61 -8.03
CA LYS A 47 -24.21 -18.45 -8.64
C LYS A 47 -22.98 -17.65 -9.08
N GLY A 48 -22.97 -16.35 -8.79
CA GLY A 48 -21.88 -15.45 -9.17
C GLY A 48 -20.70 -15.52 -8.20
N PRO A 49 -19.53 -15.02 -8.62
CA PRO A 49 -18.35 -14.94 -7.76
C PRO A 49 -18.63 -14.08 -6.52
N ILE A 50 -17.91 -14.36 -5.44
CA ILE A 50 -18.08 -13.63 -4.18
C ILE A 50 -17.24 -12.36 -4.24
N MET A 51 -17.87 -11.23 -3.97
CA MET A 51 -17.19 -9.95 -3.97
C MET A 51 -16.18 -9.88 -2.81
N CYS A 52 -14.93 -9.55 -3.13
CA CYS A 52 -13.84 -9.35 -2.19
C CYS A 52 -13.31 -7.92 -2.30
N LEU A 53 -13.45 -7.14 -1.22
CA LEU A 53 -12.92 -5.79 -1.14
C LEU A 53 -11.48 -5.84 -0.61
N VAL A 54 -10.50 -5.54 -1.45
CA VAL A 54 -9.07 -5.57 -1.11
C VAL A 54 -8.54 -4.14 -1.03
N GLY A 55 -7.72 -3.81 -0.03
CA GLY A 55 -7.10 -2.48 0.05
C GLY A 55 -6.45 -2.21 1.41
N PRO A 56 -5.77 -1.08 1.61
CA PRO A 56 -5.13 -0.79 2.89
C PRO A 56 -6.14 -0.63 4.04
N PRO A 57 -5.69 -0.66 5.30
CA PRO A 57 -6.58 -0.43 6.44
C PRO A 57 -7.12 1.01 6.44
N GLY A 58 -8.41 1.17 6.79
CA GLY A 58 -9.02 2.50 6.93
C GLY A 58 -9.61 3.11 5.65
N VAL A 59 -9.71 2.35 4.55
CA VAL A 59 -10.34 2.78 3.27
C VAL A 59 -11.85 2.49 3.20
N GLY A 60 -12.52 2.25 4.33
CA GLY A 60 -13.97 2.10 4.36
C GLY A 60 -14.54 0.74 3.91
N LYS A 61 -13.74 -0.32 3.77
CA LYS A 61 -14.22 -1.68 3.38
C LYS A 61 -15.41 -2.16 4.23
N THR A 62 -15.28 -2.08 5.56
CA THR A 62 -16.34 -2.50 6.49
C THR A 62 -17.56 -1.57 6.44
N SER A 63 -17.37 -0.27 6.22
CA SER A 63 -18.48 0.68 6.10
C SER A 63 -19.25 0.48 4.80
N LEU A 64 -18.58 0.14 3.70
CA LEU A 64 -19.23 -0.24 2.44
C LEU A 64 -20.15 -1.44 2.64
N GLY A 65 -19.69 -2.50 3.30
CA GLY A 65 -20.54 -3.66 3.61
C GLY A 65 -21.80 -3.30 4.41
N LYS A 66 -21.70 -2.34 5.35
CA LYS A 66 -22.86 -1.82 6.09
C LYS A 66 -23.81 -1.04 5.18
N SER A 67 -23.30 -0.23 4.27
CA SER A 67 -24.11 0.52 3.30
C SER A 67 -24.83 -0.41 2.33
N VAL A 68 -24.17 -1.46 1.85
CA VAL A 68 -24.79 -2.50 1.00
C VAL A 68 -25.91 -3.23 1.75
N ALA A 69 -25.71 -3.58 3.03
CA ALA A 69 -26.76 -4.20 3.84
C ALA A 69 -27.97 -3.27 4.01
N ARG A 70 -27.74 -1.97 4.29
CA ARG A 70 -28.80 -0.96 4.41
C ARG A 70 -29.53 -0.72 3.09
N ALA A 71 -28.80 -0.66 1.98
CA ALA A 71 -29.32 -0.49 0.64
C ALA A 71 -30.24 -1.67 0.23
N THR A 72 -29.83 -2.89 0.55
CA THR A 72 -30.56 -4.13 0.24
C THR A 72 -31.64 -4.49 1.27
N GLY A 73 -31.68 -3.83 2.43
CA GLY A 73 -32.63 -4.12 3.51
C GLY A 73 -32.34 -5.43 4.24
N ARG A 74 -31.07 -5.84 4.30
CA ARG A 74 -30.61 -7.05 4.99
C ARG A 74 -29.99 -6.71 6.34
N GLU A 75 -30.13 -7.61 7.31
CA GLU A 75 -29.40 -7.53 8.57
C GLU A 75 -27.90 -7.65 8.32
N PHE A 76 -27.11 -6.77 8.93
CA PHE A 76 -25.65 -6.74 8.79
C PHE A 76 -24.99 -7.47 9.96
N ILE A 77 -24.23 -8.53 9.66
CA ILE A 77 -23.36 -9.19 10.63
C ILE A 77 -21.92 -9.17 10.11
N ARG A 78 -20.99 -8.88 11.01
CA ARG A 78 -19.55 -8.95 10.74
C ARG A 78 -18.92 -10.12 11.50
N ILE A 79 -18.14 -10.93 10.80
CA ILE A 79 -17.33 -12.02 11.34
C ILE A 79 -15.87 -11.69 11.03
N SER A 80 -15.02 -11.69 12.05
CA SER A 80 -13.57 -11.53 11.88
C SER A 80 -12.94 -12.91 11.65
N LEU A 81 -12.27 -13.07 10.52
CA LEU A 81 -11.50 -14.27 10.17
C LEU A 81 -10.01 -14.13 10.51
N GLY A 82 -9.56 -12.91 10.86
CA GLY A 82 -8.19 -12.69 11.31
C GLY A 82 -7.83 -13.55 12.52
N GLY A 83 -6.78 -14.35 12.37
CA GLY A 83 -6.28 -15.25 13.41
C GLY A 83 -7.03 -16.57 13.54
N VAL A 84 -8.00 -16.87 12.66
CA VAL A 84 -8.62 -18.20 12.57
C VAL A 84 -7.59 -19.19 12.06
N ARG A 85 -7.42 -20.29 12.79
CA ARG A 85 -6.44 -21.34 12.47
C ARG A 85 -7.04 -22.74 12.40
N ASP A 86 -8.28 -22.90 12.84
CA ASP A 86 -8.97 -24.17 12.91
C ASP A 86 -10.31 -24.10 12.17
N GLU A 87 -10.59 -25.13 11.37
CA GLU A 87 -11.86 -25.36 10.72
C GLU A 87 -13.03 -25.39 11.71
N SER A 88 -12.79 -25.87 12.93
CA SER A 88 -13.82 -25.93 13.98
C SER A 88 -14.37 -24.55 14.37
N GLU A 89 -13.64 -23.46 14.12
CA GLU A 89 -14.18 -22.12 14.31
C GLU A 89 -15.26 -21.76 13.27
N ILE A 90 -15.23 -22.38 12.09
CA ILE A 90 -16.19 -22.17 11.01
C ILE A 90 -17.35 -23.17 11.10
N ARG A 91 -17.05 -24.47 11.25
CA ARG A 91 -18.02 -25.58 11.29
C ARG A 91 -18.49 -25.98 12.69
N GLY A 92 -17.89 -25.43 13.75
CA GLY A 92 -18.18 -25.82 15.12
C GLY A 92 -17.48 -27.12 15.55
N HIS A 93 -17.64 -27.44 16.82
CA HIS A 93 -17.16 -28.70 17.40
C HIS A 93 -18.28 -29.74 17.46
N ARG A 94 -17.92 -31.03 17.35
CA ARG A 94 -18.85 -32.12 17.62
C ARG A 94 -19.40 -32.02 19.03
N ARG A 95 -20.69 -32.33 19.21
CA ARG A 95 -21.39 -32.26 20.52
C ARG A 95 -20.74 -33.09 21.62
N THR A 96 -20.01 -34.13 21.24
CA THR A 96 -19.33 -35.04 22.17
C THR A 96 -18.17 -34.40 22.94
N TYR A 97 -17.64 -33.26 22.48
CA TYR A 97 -16.57 -32.55 23.19
C TYR A 97 -17.12 -31.66 24.32
N ILE A 98 -16.45 -31.71 25.48
CA ILE A 98 -16.72 -30.81 26.60
C ILE A 98 -16.43 -29.38 26.16
N GLY A 99 -17.40 -28.48 26.34
CA GLY A 99 -17.30 -27.09 25.89
C GLY A 99 -17.55 -26.88 24.38
N SER A 100 -18.15 -27.87 23.71
CA SER A 100 -18.51 -27.76 22.29
C SER A 100 -19.41 -26.57 22.01
N MET A 101 -19.07 -25.83 20.96
CA MET A 101 -19.80 -24.65 20.49
C MET A 101 -20.07 -24.77 18.99
N PRO A 102 -21.21 -24.24 18.51
CA PRO A 102 -21.46 -24.13 17.07
C PRO A 102 -20.49 -23.15 16.43
N GLY A 103 -20.24 -23.32 15.13
CA GLY A 103 -19.32 -22.49 14.36
C GLY A 103 -19.78 -21.04 14.25
N LYS A 104 -18.84 -20.14 13.90
CA LYS A 104 -19.09 -18.71 13.79
C LYS A 104 -20.21 -18.37 12.80
N ILE A 105 -20.40 -19.16 11.73
CA ILE A 105 -21.47 -18.96 10.74
C ILE A 105 -22.85 -19.15 11.38
N ILE A 106 -23.05 -20.25 12.09
CA ILE A 106 -24.31 -20.54 12.79
C ILE A 106 -24.55 -19.52 13.91
N GLN A 107 -23.52 -19.15 14.65
CA GLN A 107 -23.63 -18.10 15.67
C GLN A 107 -24.04 -16.74 15.06
N ALA A 108 -23.51 -16.39 13.88
CA ALA A 108 -23.87 -15.18 13.16
C ALA A 108 -25.35 -15.19 12.73
N LEU A 109 -25.83 -16.31 12.20
CA LEU A 109 -27.24 -16.49 11.83
C LEU A 109 -28.16 -16.42 13.05
N LYS A 110 -27.75 -17.00 14.18
CA LYS A 110 -28.49 -16.89 15.45
C LYS A 110 -28.61 -15.43 15.90
N LYS A 111 -27.55 -14.63 15.74
CA LYS A 111 -27.57 -13.18 16.05
C LYS A 111 -28.42 -12.37 15.06
N ALA A 112 -28.32 -12.68 13.77
CA ALA A 112 -29.09 -12.02 12.71
C ALA A 112 -30.60 -12.25 12.80
N LYS A 113 -31.03 -13.40 13.36
CA LYS A 113 -32.43 -13.83 13.47
C LYS A 113 -33.18 -13.95 12.12
N THR A 114 -32.48 -13.82 10.99
CA THR A 114 -33.02 -13.92 9.63
C THR A 114 -32.19 -14.89 8.79
N THR A 115 -32.80 -15.43 7.74
CA THR A 115 -32.18 -16.44 6.84
C THR A 115 -31.44 -15.83 5.65
N ASN A 116 -31.59 -14.53 5.43
CA ASN A 116 -30.96 -13.80 4.33
C ASN A 116 -30.11 -12.59 4.76
N PRO A 117 -29.30 -12.68 5.84
CA PRO A 117 -28.44 -11.57 6.24
C PRO A 117 -27.35 -11.30 5.21
N LEU A 118 -26.73 -10.13 5.32
CA LEU A 118 -25.44 -9.86 4.73
C LEU A 118 -24.36 -10.17 5.79
N ILE A 119 -23.53 -11.17 5.51
CA ILE A 119 -22.40 -11.53 6.36
C ILE A 119 -21.12 -10.98 5.73
N LEU A 120 -20.48 -10.04 6.43
CA LEU A 120 -19.17 -9.52 6.08
C LEU A 120 -18.10 -10.39 6.76
N LEU A 121 -17.27 -11.03 5.95
CA LEU A 121 -16.11 -11.83 6.34
C LEU A 121 -14.86 -10.94 6.28
N ASP A 122 -14.42 -10.48 7.45
CA ASP A 122 -13.37 -9.48 7.61
C ASP A 122 -11.99 -10.16 7.76
N GLU A 123 -10.95 -9.57 7.15
CA GLU A 123 -9.56 -10.04 7.17
C GLU A 123 -9.35 -11.51 6.71
N ILE A 124 -9.89 -11.88 5.54
CA ILE A 124 -9.74 -13.24 4.99
C ILE A 124 -8.28 -13.60 4.64
N ASP A 125 -7.44 -12.60 4.38
CA ASP A 125 -6.00 -12.74 4.14
C ASP A 125 -5.19 -13.08 5.40
N LYS A 126 -5.81 -13.04 6.58
CA LYS A 126 -5.16 -13.33 7.86
C LYS A 126 -5.59 -14.67 8.47
N MET A 127 -6.19 -15.54 7.66
CA MET A 127 -6.43 -16.93 8.06
C MET A 127 -5.11 -17.69 8.05
N GLY A 128 -4.81 -18.40 9.13
CA GLY A 128 -3.62 -19.23 9.23
C GLY A 128 -3.85 -20.62 8.65
N GLN A 129 -2.82 -21.19 8.04
CA GLN A 129 -2.74 -22.64 7.82
C GLN A 129 -2.02 -23.25 9.03
N ASP A 130 -2.71 -24.08 9.80
CA ASP A 130 -2.10 -24.91 10.84
C ASP A 130 -2.21 -26.40 10.44
N PHE A 131 -1.31 -27.23 10.98
CA PHE A 131 -1.20 -28.66 10.67
C PHE A 131 -2.46 -29.50 11.06
N ARG A 132 -3.44 -28.90 11.74
CA ARG A 132 -4.63 -29.58 12.29
C ARG A 132 -5.88 -29.47 11.41
N GLY A 133 -5.84 -28.67 10.34
CA GLY A 133 -6.96 -28.49 9.42
C GLY A 133 -6.80 -27.22 8.60
N ASP A 134 -7.45 -27.18 7.42
CA ASP A 134 -7.40 -26.01 6.55
C ASP A 134 -8.70 -25.21 6.68
N PRO A 135 -8.71 -24.07 7.40
CA PRO A 135 -9.90 -23.24 7.50
C PRO A 135 -10.35 -22.70 6.14
N ALA A 136 -9.47 -22.62 5.14
CA ALA A 136 -9.85 -22.21 3.80
C ALA A 136 -10.79 -23.23 3.14
N SER A 137 -10.55 -24.52 3.33
CA SER A 137 -11.43 -25.60 2.87
C SER A 137 -12.83 -25.51 3.50
N ALA A 138 -12.92 -25.19 4.80
CA ALA A 138 -14.20 -24.95 5.48
C ALA A 138 -14.93 -23.72 4.90
N MET A 139 -14.19 -22.67 4.60
CA MET A 139 -14.73 -21.47 3.97
C MET A 139 -15.21 -21.74 2.54
N LEU A 140 -14.53 -22.59 1.77
CA LEU A 140 -14.98 -22.95 0.43
C LEU A 140 -16.37 -23.58 0.44
N GLU A 141 -16.67 -24.48 1.37
CA GLU A 141 -18.02 -25.07 1.47
C GLU A 141 -19.10 -24.02 1.79
N VAL A 142 -18.79 -23.06 2.68
CA VAL A 142 -19.70 -21.96 3.05
C VAL A 142 -19.95 -21.02 1.87
N LEU A 143 -18.90 -20.79 1.07
CA LEU A 143 -18.87 -19.81 0.00
C LEU A 143 -19.33 -20.36 -1.34
N ASP A 144 -19.16 -21.65 -1.59
CA ASP A 144 -19.51 -22.31 -2.84
C ASP A 144 -21.04 -22.40 -3.02
N PRO A 145 -21.63 -21.76 -4.05
CA PRO A 145 -23.05 -21.87 -4.36
C PRO A 145 -23.57 -23.30 -4.56
N GLU A 146 -22.70 -24.26 -4.88
CA GLU A 146 -23.08 -25.65 -5.09
C GLU A 146 -23.15 -26.46 -3.79
N GLN A 147 -22.41 -26.05 -2.75
CA GLN A 147 -22.31 -26.78 -1.47
C GLN A 147 -23.06 -26.08 -0.32
N ASN A 148 -23.18 -24.75 -0.38
CA ASN A 148 -23.70 -23.96 0.74
C ASN A 148 -25.18 -24.21 1.07
N GLY A 149 -25.95 -24.84 0.17
CA GLY A 149 -27.34 -25.23 0.40
C GLY A 149 -27.51 -26.40 1.37
N THR A 150 -26.47 -27.21 1.54
CA THR A 150 -26.45 -28.40 2.40
C THR A 150 -25.33 -28.32 3.45
N PHE A 151 -24.96 -27.10 3.86
CA PHE A 151 -23.89 -26.88 4.83
C PHE A 151 -24.21 -27.58 6.16
N VAL A 152 -23.25 -28.35 6.68
CA VAL A 152 -23.40 -29.08 7.95
C VAL A 152 -22.42 -28.53 8.99
N ASP A 153 -22.97 -27.97 10.07
CA ASP A 153 -22.19 -27.60 11.25
C ASP A 153 -22.07 -28.82 12.18
N HIS A 154 -20.85 -29.13 12.64
CA HIS A 154 -20.54 -30.29 13.48
C HIS A 154 -21.26 -30.29 14.83
N TYR A 155 -21.68 -29.11 15.32
CA TYR A 155 -22.44 -29.02 16.55
C TYR A 155 -23.94 -29.21 16.30
N LEU A 156 -24.46 -28.75 15.16
CA LEU A 156 -25.87 -28.90 14.82
C LEU A 156 -26.21 -30.29 14.28
N GLU A 157 -25.29 -30.89 13.51
CA GLU A 157 -25.44 -32.17 12.81
C GLU A 157 -26.70 -32.23 11.90
N VAL A 158 -27.14 -31.08 11.43
CA VAL A 158 -28.24 -30.94 10.47
C VAL A 158 -27.82 -30.01 9.34
N GLU A 159 -28.32 -30.28 8.14
CA GLU A 159 -28.12 -29.41 6.99
C GLU A 159 -28.79 -28.05 7.22
N TYR A 160 -28.07 -26.99 6.89
CA TYR A 160 -28.54 -25.62 7.01
C TYR A 160 -28.31 -24.86 5.70
N ASP A 161 -29.39 -24.42 5.06
CA ASP A 161 -29.33 -23.71 3.78
C ASP A 161 -28.77 -22.28 3.93
N LEU A 162 -27.57 -22.06 3.40
CA LEU A 162 -26.91 -20.75 3.32
C LEU A 162 -27.13 -20.03 1.97
N SER A 163 -27.86 -20.63 1.01
CA SER A 163 -28.02 -20.09 -0.35
C SER A 163 -28.60 -18.66 -0.41
N ASN A 164 -29.34 -18.25 0.63
CA ASN A 164 -29.98 -16.94 0.72
C ASN A 164 -29.11 -15.88 1.41
N VAL A 165 -28.01 -16.29 2.04
CA VAL A 165 -27.04 -15.40 2.70
C VAL A 165 -26.24 -14.67 1.63
N MET A 166 -26.03 -13.37 1.82
CA MET A 166 -25.14 -12.59 0.98
C MET A 166 -23.78 -12.49 1.67
N PHE A 167 -22.75 -13.10 1.10
CA PHE A 167 -21.39 -13.00 1.58
C PHE A 167 -20.65 -11.85 0.90
N LEU A 168 -19.94 -11.06 1.71
CA LEU A 168 -18.99 -10.06 1.25
C LEU A 168 -17.69 -10.30 2.01
N THR A 169 -16.56 -10.38 1.31
CA THR A 169 -15.25 -10.59 1.96
C THR A 169 -14.42 -9.32 1.91
N THR A 170 -13.50 -9.17 2.84
CA THR A 170 -12.52 -8.09 2.80
C THR A 170 -11.12 -8.61 3.12
N ALA A 171 -10.12 -8.05 2.44
CA ALA A 171 -8.71 -8.34 2.69
C ALA A 171 -7.88 -7.05 2.74
N ASN A 172 -6.68 -7.15 3.31
CA ASN A 172 -5.70 -6.06 3.24
C ASN A 172 -4.66 -6.28 2.14
N SER A 173 -4.41 -7.54 1.77
CA SER A 173 -3.48 -7.93 0.73
C SER A 173 -4.05 -9.05 -0.14
N TYR A 174 -3.39 -9.33 -1.26
CA TYR A 174 -3.71 -10.46 -2.13
C TYR A 174 -3.17 -11.80 -1.60
N ASN A 175 -2.47 -11.80 -0.46
CA ASN A 175 -1.90 -13.00 0.13
C ASN A 175 -2.98 -13.83 0.82
N MET A 176 -3.73 -14.60 0.04
CA MET A 176 -4.76 -15.50 0.53
C MET A 176 -4.76 -16.82 -0.27
N PRO A 177 -5.37 -17.90 0.24
CA PRO A 177 -5.34 -19.20 -0.41
C PRO A 177 -5.87 -19.15 -1.86
N SER A 178 -5.11 -19.68 -2.83
CA SER A 178 -5.48 -19.67 -4.26
C SER A 178 -6.90 -20.20 -4.56
N PRO A 179 -7.38 -21.29 -3.91
CA PRO A 179 -8.74 -21.77 -4.14
C PRO A 179 -9.85 -20.74 -3.82
N LEU A 180 -9.59 -19.84 -2.88
CA LEU A 180 -10.51 -18.75 -2.54
C LEU A 180 -10.41 -17.60 -3.55
N LEU A 181 -9.19 -17.26 -3.99
CA LEU A 181 -8.95 -16.21 -4.99
C LEU A 181 -9.70 -16.51 -6.29
N ASP A 182 -9.63 -17.74 -6.78
CA ASP A 182 -10.23 -18.14 -8.07
C ASP A 182 -11.76 -18.04 -8.08
N ARG A 183 -12.39 -18.03 -6.89
CA ARG A 183 -13.85 -17.95 -6.71
C ARG A 183 -14.33 -16.55 -6.28
N MET A 184 -13.40 -15.60 -6.14
CA MET A 184 -13.70 -14.24 -5.71
C MET A 184 -13.57 -13.25 -6.84
N GLU A 185 -14.51 -12.31 -6.86
CA GLU A 185 -14.39 -11.10 -7.68
C GLU A 185 -13.68 -10.03 -6.85
N ILE A 186 -12.43 -9.76 -7.19
CA ILE A 186 -11.58 -8.83 -6.44
C ILE A 186 -11.86 -7.40 -6.89
N ILE A 187 -12.25 -6.55 -5.94
CA ILE A 187 -12.38 -5.11 -6.11
C ILE A 187 -11.32 -4.42 -5.26
N SER A 188 -10.38 -3.74 -5.93
CA SER A 188 -9.30 -3.01 -5.28
C SER A 188 -9.76 -1.61 -4.83
N LEU A 189 -9.54 -1.30 -3.56
CA LEU A 189 -9.73 0.01 -2.95
C LEU A 189 -8.35 0.62 -2.70
N ALA A 190 -8.04 1.66 -3.46
CA ALA A 190 -6.84 2.45 -3.24
C ALA A 190 -6.98 3.33 -1.99
N GLY A 191 -5.86 3.91 -1.56
CA GLY A 191 -5.83 4.98 -0.57
C GLY A 191 -6.46 6.28 -1.09
N TYR A 192 -6.70 7.21 -0.17
CA TYR A 192 -7.26 8.52 -0.47
C TYR A 192 -6.18 9.60 -0.62
N THR A 193 -6.46 10.57 -1.49
CA THR A 193 -5.73 11.85 -1.63
C THR A 193 -6.01 12.78 -0.43
N GLU A 194 -5.23 13.86 -0.27
CA GLU A 194 -5.45 14.85 0.80
C GLU A 194 -6.85 15.46 0.74
N ASP A 195 -7.30 15.83 -0.46
CA ASP A 195 -8.62 16.43 -0.69
C ASP A 195 -9.75 15.45 -0.40
N GLU A 196 -9.62 14.20 -0.86
CA GLU A 196 -10.60 13.14 -0.53
C GLU A 196 -10.66 12.90 0.99
N LYS A 197 -9.52 12.87 1.69
CA LYS A 197 -9.52 12.72 3.16
C LYS A 197 -10.19 13.90 3.85
N SER A 198 -9.98 15.12 3.35
CA SER A 198 -10.62 16.33 3.85
C SER A 198 -12.13 16.24 3.70
N GLU A 199 -12.62 15.88 2.52
CA GLU A 199 -14.06 15.72 2.25
C GLU A 199 -14.68 14.59 3.07
N ILE A 200 -14.03 13.43 3.18
CA ILE A 200 -14.47 12.32 4.04
C ILE A 200 -14.56 12.78 5.50
N ALA A 201 -13.59 13.56 5.98
CA ALA A 201 -13.60 14.06 7.34
C ALA A 201 -14.75 15.03 7.60
N LYS A 202 -14.98 15.99 6.69
CA LYS A 202 -16.07 16.97 6.78
C LYS A 202 -17.44 16.32 6.75
N GLN A 203 -17.67 15.43 5.77
CA GLN A 203 -18.98 14.84 5.52
C GLN A 203 -19.34 13.74 6.53
N HIS A 204 -18.36 12.97 7.01
CA HIS A 204 -18.64 11.76 7.78
C HIS A 204 -17.94 11.70 9.15
N LEU A 205 -16.64 11.99 9.23
CA LEU A 205 -15.87 11.73 10.47
C LEU A 205 -16.17 12.74 11.58
N ILE A 206 -16.17 14.04 11.27
CA ILE A 206 -16.36 15.11 12.27
C ILE A 206 -17.75 14.99 12.90
N GLY A 207 -18.80 14.90 12.09
CA GLY A 207 -20.17 14.75 12.58
C GLY A 207 -20.37 13.48 13.43
N LYS A 208 -19.75 12.37 13.03
CA LYS A 208 -19.75 11.12 13.79
C LYS A 208 -19.05 11.27 15.15
N GLN A 209 -17.89 11.91 15.20
CA GLN A 209 -17.15 12.10 16.45
C GLN A 209 -17.84 13.09 17.41
N ILE A 210 -18.44 14.16 16.89
CA ILE A 210 -19.29 15.09 17.66
C ILE A 210 -20.42 14.32 18.35
N LYS A 211 -21.17 13.50 17.58
CA LYS A 211 -22.28 12.71 18.11
C LYS A 211 -21.81 11.68 19.15
N ASN A 212 -20.72 10.96 18.87
CA ASN A 212 -20.19 9.93 19.77
C ASN A 212 -19.68 10.48 21.11
N HIS A 213 -19.24 11.74 21.14
CA HIS A 213 -18.75 12.40 22.34
C HIS A 213 -19.78 13.33 23.00
N GLY A 214 -21.03 13.32 22.52
CA GLY A 214 -22.13 14.08 23.13
C GLY A 214 -22.04 15.59 22.97
N LEU A 215 -21.26 16.09 22.00
CA LEU A 215 -21.16 17.51 21.70
C LEU A 215 -22.33 17.99 20.85
N LYS A 216 -22.77 19.23 21.04
CA LYS A 216 -23.65 19.91 20.07
C LYS A 216 -22.83 20.42 18.90
N LYS A 217 -23.46 20.53 17.72
CA LYS A 217 -22.81 21.05 16.50
C LYS A 217 -22.26 22.48 16.67
N THR A 218 -22.81 23.26 17.60
CA THR A 218 -22.39 24.63 17.87
C THR A 218 -21.21 24.74 18.84
N GLU A 219 -20.91 23.68 19.59
CA GLU A 219 -19.91 23.67 20.66
C GLU A 219 -18.48 23.37 20.17
N PHE A 220 -18.36 22.73 19.01
CA PHE A 220 -17.07 22.34 18.42
C PHE A 220 -17.03 22.62 16.92
N GLU A 221 -15.94 23.26 16.49
CA GLU A 221 -15.68 23.56 15.10
C GLU A 221 -14.21 23.27 14.78
N LEU A 222 -13.97 22.51 13.71
CA LEU A 222 -12.64 22.28 13.16
C LEU A 222 -12.56 23.01 11.83
N THR A 223 -11.68 24.00 11.74
CA THR A 223 -11.50 24.78 10.50
C THR A 223 -10.83 23.96 9.41
N ASP A 224 -11.10 24.31 8.15
CA ASP A 224 -10.51 23.63 6.98
C ASP A 224 -8.97 23.67 7.00
N GLY A 225 -8.38 24.81 7.37
CA GLY A 225 -6.93 24.93 7.53
C GLY A 225 -6.36 23.98 8.57
N ALA A 226 -7.02 23.87 9.73
CA ALA A 226 -6.59 22.95 10.79
C ALA A 226 -6.75 21.47 10.38
N LEU A 227 -7.79 21.15 9.60
CA LEU A 227 -7.99 19.80 9.05
C LEU A 227 -6.89 19.44 8.05
N SER A 228 -6.56 20.34 7.12
CA SER A 228 -5.47 20.14 6.17
C SER A 228 -4.12 19.97 6.88
N GLU A 229 -3.83 20.80 7.89
CA GLU A 229 -2.62 20.65 8.69
C GLU A 229 -2.60 19.33 9.47
N MET A 230 -3.71 18.93 10.07
CA MET A 230 -3.84 17.65 10.76
C MET A 230 -3.55 16.46 9.84
N ILE A 231 -4.08 16.47 8.62
CA ILE A 231 -3.82 15.43 7.61
C ILE A 231 -2.32 15.37 7.30
N ARG A 232 -1.66 16.52 7.14
CA ARG A 232 -0.24 16.61 6.74
C ARG A 232 0.77 16.30 7.84
N THR A 233 0.53 16.74 9.08
CA THR A 233 1.55 16.71 10.15
C THR A 233 1.26 15.73 11.27
N TYR A 234 0.04 15.20 11.36
CA TYR A 234 -0.36 14.26 12.42
C TYR A 234 -0.79 12.89 11.91
N THR A 235 -0.95 12.70 10.60
CA THR A 235 -1.29 11.41 9.99
C THR A 235 -0.30 11.01 8.91
N ARG A 236 0.04 9.72 8.84
CA ARG A 236 0.80 9.10 7.73
C ARG A 236 0.21 7.72 7.45
N GLU A 237 -0.78 7.68 6.58
CA GLU A 237 -1.53 6.45 6.22
C GLU A 237 -2.21 6.61 4.85
N ALA A 238 -2.62 5.52 4.21
CA ALA A 238 -3.41 5.56 2.98
C ALA A 238 -4.91 5.80 3.25
N GLY A 239 -5.45 5.27 4.34
CA GLY A 239 -6.85 5.44 4.76
C GLY A 239 -7.09 6.66 5.66
N VAL A 240 -8.18 6.61 6.44
CA VAL A 240 -8.58 7.66 7.41
C VAL A 240 -8.68 7.16 8.85
N ARG A 241 -8.04 6.03 9.19
CA ARG A 241 -8.19 5.39 10.51
C ARG A 241 -7.51 6.21 11.61
N ASN A 242 -6.27 6.64 11.38
CA ASN A 242 -5.56 7.54 12.30
C ASN A 242 -6.16 8.94 12.26
N LEU A 243 -6.61 9.42 11.09
CA LEU A 243 -7.34 10.69 10.99
C LEU A 243 -8.58 10.70 11.91
N GLU A 244 -9.40 9.65 11.88
CA GLU A 244 -10.55 9.51 12.79
C GLU A 244 -10.13 9.51 14.27
N ARG A 245 -8.99 8.88 14.61
CA ARG A 245 -8.45 8.87 15.98
C ARG A 245 -7.99 10.25 16.44
N GLU A 246 -7.32 11.02 15.59
CA GLU A 246 -6.88 12.38 15.94
C GLU A 246 -8.09 13.32 16.07
N ILE A 247 -9.10 13.21 15.18
CA ILE A 247 -10.37 13.94 15.34
C ILE A 247 -11.05 13.57 16.68
N ALA A 248 -11.10 12.29 17.04
CA ALA A 248 -11.66 11.84 18.32
C ALA A 248 -10.89 12.40 19.53
N LYS A 249 -9.57 12.59 19.40
CA LYS A 249 -8.72 13.20 20.44
C LYS A 249 -9.03 14.70 20.57
N LEU A 250 -9.19 15.41 19.44
CA LEU A 250 -9.64 16.82 19.43
C LEU A 250 -10.99 16.98 20.11
N THR A 251 -12.00 16.19 19.71
CA THR A 251 -13.35 16.27 20.28
C THR A 251 -13.34 15.97 21.78
N ARG A 252 -12.57 14.97 22.23
CA ARG A 252 -12.45 14.64 23.66
C ARG A 252 -11.83 15.78 24.48
N LYS A 253 -10.78 16.41 23.96
CA LYS A 253 -10.18 17.59 24.62
C LYS A 253 -11.12 18.79 24.62
N ALA A 254 -11.86 19.01 23.53
CA ALA A 254 -12.88 20.04 23.46
C ALA A 254 -13.96 19.83 24.52
N VAL A 255 -14.53 18.62 24.63
CA VAL A 255 -15.47 18.25 25.71
C VAL A 255 -14.88 18.56 27.08
N THR A 256 -13.62 18.22 27.31
CA THR A 256 -12.97 18.46 28.61
C THR A 256 -12.92 19.96 28.95
N LYS A 257 -12.56 20.82 27.99
CA LYS A 257 -12.56 22.29 28.18
C LYS A 257 -13.95 22.85 28.46
N LEU A 258 -14.97 22.37 27.74
CA LEU A 258 -16.36 22.79 27.91
C LEU A 258 -16.92 22.38 29.29
N VAL A 259 -16.66 21.13 29.72
CA VAL A 259 -17.11 20.62 31.03
C VAL A 259 -16.42 21.35 32.18
N LYS A 260 -15.14 21.69 32.02
CA LYS A 260 -14.40 22.53 32.99
C LYS A 260 -14.82 24.00 32.98
N LYS A 261 -15.71 24.41 32.06
CA LYS A 261 -16.15 25.80 31.85
C LYS A 261 -15.00 26.75 31.51
N GLU A 262 -13.95 26.24 30.87
CA GLU A 262 -12.84 27.06 30.36
C GLU A 262 -13.21 27.78 29.05
N ALA A 263 -14.22 27.27 28.33
CA ALA A 263 -14.78 27.87 27.12
C ALA A 263 -16.25 27.44 26.95
N GLU A 264 -17.04 28.23 26.21
CA GLU A 264 -18.40 27.88 25.79
C GLU A 264 -18.47 27.24 24.40
N LYS A 265 -17.51 27.59 23.54
CA LYS A 265 -17.31 27.03 22.19
C LYS A 265 -15.82 26.81 21.96
N VAL A 266 -15.47 25.68 21.35
CA VAL A 266 -14.09 25.35 21.00
C VAL A 266 -13.94 25.33 19.48
N THR A 267 -13.20 26.31 18.96
CA THR A 267 -12.81 26.36 17.55
C THR A 267 -11.33 25.99 17.41
N VAL A 268 -11.05 24.96 16.62
CA VAL A 268 -9.68 24.48 16.35
C VAL A 268 -9.20 25.08 15.03
N THR A 269 -8.09 25.80 15.12
CA THR A 269 -7.39 26.52 14.05
C THR A 269 -5.98 25.94 13.88
N PRO A 270 -5.29 26.21 12.76
CA PRO A 270 -3.89 25.83 12.57
C PRO A 270 -3.01 26.20 13.78
N ASP A 271 -3.17 27.43 14.28
CA ASP A 271 -2.32 28.00 15.32
C ASP A 271 -2.49 27.33 16.68
N ASN A 272 -3.70 26.85 17.01
CA ASN A 272 -3.99 26.21 18.29
C ASN A 272 -4.03 24.68 18.23
N LEU A 273 -3.82 24.08 17.04
CA LEU A 273 -3.89 22.63 16.85
C LEU A 273 -2.89 21.87 17.74
N GLU A 274 -1.71 22.45 17.96
CA GLU A 274 -0.64 21.91 18.81
C GLU A 274 -1.06 21.82 20.29
N ASP A 275 -1.89 22.73 20.81
CA ASP A 275 -2.41 22.65 22.18
C ASP A 275 -3.26 21.40 22.41
N PHE A 276 -3.94 20.96 21.35
CA PHE A 276 -4.79 19.77 21.40
C PHE A 276 -4.02 18.49 21.08
N LEU A 277 -3.24 18.46 20.01
CA LEU A 277 -2.60 17.22 19.55
C LEU A 277 -1.18 17.01 20.08
N GLY A 278 -0.54 18.05 20.58
CA GLY A 278 0.88 18.11 20.92
C GLY A 278 1.73 18.46 19.70
N VAL A 279 3.05 18.34 19.85
CA VAL A 279 4.02 18.61 18.77
C VAL A 279 3.70 17.83 17.48
N LYS A 280 4.01 18.44 16.34
CA LYS A 280 3.86 17.83 15.02
C LYS A 280 4.62 16.51 14.94
N LYS A 281 3.93 15.43 14.56
CA LYS A 281 4.50 14.07 14.50
C LYS A 281 5.30 13.81 13.23
N PHE A 282 4.88 14.42 12.13
CA PHE A 282 5.45 14.24 10.81
C PHE A 282 5.83 15.59 10.20
N ARG A 283 6.91 15.59 9.41
CA ARG A 283 7.30 16.72 8.57
C ARG A 283 6.62 16.58 7.21
N TYR A 284 6.08 17.68 6.70
CA TYR A 284 5.45 17.76 5.38
C TYR A 284 6.39 18.48 4.40
N GLY A 285 6.44 18.00 3.16
CA GLY A 285 7.30 18.53 2.09
C GLY A 285 8.45 17.60 1.70
N LEU A 286 9.31 18.10 0.80
CA LEU A 286 10.48 17.38 0.29
C LEU A 286 11.33 16.85 1.46
N VAL A 287 11.73 15.59 1.35
CA VAL A 287 12.61 14.98 2.34
C VAL A 287 13.95 15.72 2.37
N GLU A 288 14.44 16.15 1.21
CA GLU A 288 15.66 16.94 1.06
C GLU A 288 15.39 18.40 0.68
N LYS A 289 16.13 19.30 1.30
CA LYS A 289 16.07 20.75 1.00
C LYS A 289 16.92 21.14 -0.21
N GLU A 290 17.89 20.32 -0.58
CA GLU A 290 18.90 20.60 -1.61
C GLU A 290 19.15 19.34 -2.47
N ASP A 291 19.67 19.54 -3.68
CA ASP A 291 20.06 18.43 -4.54
C ASP A 291 21.32 17.75 -3.97
N GLN A 292 21.33 16.42 -3.90
CA GLN A 292 22.37 15.68 -3.19
C GLN A 292 23.04 14.63 -4.06
N ILE A 293 24.32 14.38 -3.79
CA ILE A 293 25.10 13.34 -4.47
C ILE A 293 24.79 12.01 -3.81
N GLY A 294 24.38 11.03 -4.62
CA GLY A 294 24.13 9.66 -4.19
C GLY A 294 22.84 9.43 -3.45
N VAL A 295 21.95 10.43 -3.35
CA VAL A 295 20.64 10.30 -2.71
C VAL A 295 19.56 10.41 -3.78
N VAL A 296 18.72 9.38 -3.90
CA VAL A 296 17.65 9.31 -4.90
C VAL A 296 16.33 8.98 -4.21
N THR A 297 15.26 9.67 -4.59
CA THR A 297 13.91 9.32 -4.14
C THR A 297 13.32 8.22 -5.04
N GLY A 298 13.18 7.02 -4.50
CA GLY A 298 12.44 5.91 -5.10
C GLY A 298 11.00 5.81 -4.59
N LEU A 299 10.13 5.16 -5.36
CA LEU A 299 8.76 4.85 -4.94
C LEU A 299 8.62 3.36 -4.61
N ALA A 300 8.09 3.06 -3.42
CA ALA A 300 7.79 1.69 -3.01
C ALA A 300 6.30 1.48 -2.85
N TRP A 301 5.91 0.22 -3.04
CA TRP A 301 4.60 -0.27 -2.69
C TRP A 301 4.72 -1.13 -1.43
N THR A 302 3.89 -0.85 -0.43
CA THR A 302 3.78 -1.64 0.80
C THR A 302 2.34 -2.12 0.97
N SER A 303 2.12 -3.09 1.86
CA SER A 303 0.78 -3.59 2.20
C SER A 303 -0.15 -2.53 2.80
N VAL A 304 0.39 -1.39 3.25
CA VAL A 304 -0.39 -0.26 3.78
C VAL A 304 -0.54 0.90 2.78
N GLY A 305 -0.03 0.74 1.56
CA GLY A 305 -0.06 1.73 0.48
C GLY A 305 1.33 2.09 -0.04
N GLY A 306 1.41 3.11 -0.91
CA GLY A 306 2.70 3.58 -1.44
C GLY A 306 3.48 4.41 -0.42
N ASP A 307 4.80 4.35 -0.50
CA ASP A 307 5.73 5.12 0.33
C ASP A 307 6.92 5.66 -0.47
N LEU A 308 7.53 6.74 0.03
CA LEU A 308 8.78 7.26 -0.52
C LEU A 308 9.97 6.56 0.15
N LEU A 309 10.91 6.09 -0.67
CA LEU A 309 12.17 5.55 -0.21
C LEU A 309 13.30 6.49 -0.60
N GLN A 310 14.17 6.81 0.34
CA GLN A 310 15.46 7.41 0.00
C GLN A 310 16.46 6.29 -0.23
N ILE A 311 17.09 6.26 -1.39
CA ILE A 311 18.18 5.32 -1.66
C ILE A 311 19.46 6.14 -1.60
N GLU A 312 20.33 5.78 -0.67
CA GLU A 312 21.61 6.42 -0.44
C GLU A 312 22.72 5.51 -0.96
N ALA A 313 23.67 6.08 -1.68
CA ALA A 313 24.88 5.41 -2.10
C ALA A 313 26.09 6.21 -1.64
N LEU A 314 27.16 5.52 -1.26
CA LEU A 314 28.43 6.13 -0.88
C LEU A 314 29.59 5.31 -1.43
N ARG A 315 30.65 6.00 -1.88
CA ARG A 315 31.89 5.36 -2.35
C ARG A 315 32.98 5.48 -1.29
N LEU A 316 33.70 4.38 -1.07
CA LEU A 316 34.79 4.26 -0.11
C LEU A 316 36.02 3.69 -0.83
N PRO A 317 37.25 4.07 -0.44
CA PRO A 317 38.44 3.33 -0.86
C PRO A 317 38.31 1.86 -0.44
N GLY A 318 38.58 0.92 -1.35
CA GLY A 318 38.26 -0.48 -1.12
C GLY A 318 38.84 -1.44 -2.15
N LYS A 319 38.19 -2.61 -2.29
CA LYS A 319 38.60 -3.72 -3.18
C LYS A 319 37.49 -4.06 -4.18
N GLY A 320 36.66 -3.09 -4.56
CA GLY A 320 35.58 -3.27 -5.53
C GLY A 320 34.32 -3.94 -5.02
N ARG A 321 34.09 -3.95 -3.70
CA ARG A 321 32.93 -4.64 -3.10
C ARG A 321 31.67 -3.79 -3.15
N MET A 322 30.54 -4.43 -3.43
CA MET A 322 29.21 -3.86 -3.25
C MET A 322 28.66 -4.25 -1.88
N LYS A 323 28.41 -3.27 -1.02
CA LYS A 323 27.81 -3.46 0.31
C LYS A 323 26.37 -2.96 0.30
N THR A 324 25.48 -3.69 0.96
CA THR A 324 24.07 -3.36 1.02
C THR A 324 23.56 -3.39 2.46
N THR A 325 22.70 -2.45 2.83
CA THR A 325 22.10 -2.34 4.18
C THR A 325 20.67 -1.81 4.09
N GLY A 326 19.84 -2.09 5.12
CA GLY A 326 18.44 -1.67 5.15
C GLY A 326 17.41 -2.80 5.31
N LYS A 327 17.84 -4.01 5.71
CA LYS A 327 17.01 -5.24 5.74
C LYS A 327 16.32 -5.52 4.40
N LEU A 328 17.13 -5.56 3.35
CA LEU A 328 16.68 -5.87 2.00
C LEU A 328 16.40 -7.37 1.88
N GLY A 329 15.28 -7.72 1.24
CA GLY A 329 15.00 -9.10 0.81
C GLY A 329 15.91 -9.54 -0.33
N ASP A 330 15.80 -10.79 -0.75
CA ASP A 330 16.72 -11.37 -1.73
C ASP A 330 16.49 -10.79 -3.14
N VAL A 331 15.24 -10.52 -3.53
CA VAL A 331 14.91 -9.89 -4.83
C VAL A 331 15.50 -8.48 -4.91
N MET A 332 15.49 -7.75 -3.80
CA MET A 332 16.08 -6.41 -3.77
C MET A 332 17.62 -6.44 -3.83
N LYS A 333 18.27 -7.47 -3.28
CA LYS A 333 19.73 -7.65 -3.44
C LYS A 333 20.10 -7.97 -4.88
N GLU A 334 19.35 -8.86 -5.53
CA GLU A 334 19.53 -9.17 -6.96
C GLU A 334 19.37 -7.91 -7.83
N SER A 335 18.41 -7.05 -7.51
CA SER A 335 18.22 -5.77 -8.20
C SER A 335 19.45 -4.84 -8.05
N ILE A 336 20.10 -4.81 -6.89
CA ILE A 336 21.33 -4.05 -6.68
C ILE A 336 22.49 -4.64 -7.50
N ASP A 337 22.61 -5.96 -7.56
CA ASP A 337 23.65 -6.62 -8.35
C ASP A 337 23.46 -6.37 -9.86
N ALA A 338 22.21 -6.39 -10.35
CA ALA A 338 21.87 -6.02 -11.72
C ALA A 338 22.21 -4.55 -12.01
N ALA A 339 21.85 -3.63 -11.10
CA ALA A 339 22.18 -2.22 -11.22
C ALA A 339 23.71 -1.98 -11.24
N SER A 340 24.45 -2.63 -10.35
CA SER A 340 25.91 -2.57 -10.28
C SER A 340 26.56 -3.08 -11.57
N SER A 341 26.07 -4.20 -12.10
CA SER A 341 26.56 -4.80 -13.35
C SER A 341 26.32 -3.89 -14.54
N TYR A 342 25.14 -3.28 -14.64
CA TYR A 342 24.83 -2.31 -15.67
C TYR A 342 25.71 -1.05 -15.58
N VAL A 343 25.89 -0.48 -14.38
CA VAL A 343 26.75 0.71 -14.21
C VAL A 343 28.19 0.42 -14.62
N ARG A 344 28.70 -0.79 -14.33
CA ARG A 344 30.04 -1.21 -14.77
C ARG A 344 30.13 -1.33 -16.29
N SER A 345 29.10 -1.83 -16.97
CA SER A 345 29.11 -1.97 -18.43
C SER A 345 29.10 -0.62 -19.17
N ILE A 346 28.52 0.42 -18.57
CA ILE A 346 28.48 1.78 -19.14
C ILE A 346 29.56 2.72 -18.57
N ALA A 347 30.53 2.19 -17.82
CA ALA A 347 31.52 3.00 -17.10
C ALA A 347 32.24 4.06 -17.95
N PRO A 348 32.75 3.75 -19.17
CA PRO A 348 33.38 4.75 -20.02
C PRO A 348 32.40 5.87 -20.43
N SER A 349 31.16 5.51 -20.74
CA SER A 349 30.09 6.45 -21.14
C SER A 349 29.72 7.44 -20.03
N ILE A 350 29.93 7.08 -18.77
CA ILE A 350 29.68 7.96 -17.60
C ILE A 350 30.96 8.62 -17.07
N GLY A 351 32.11 8.48 -17.75
CA GLY A 351 33.35 9.14 -17.37
C GLY A 351 34.19 8.41 -16.33
N VAL A 352 33.95 7.11 -16.15
CA VAL A 352 34.65 6.27 -15.16
C VAL A 352 35.49 5.23 -15.87
N LYS A 353 36.79 5.22 -15.62
CA LYS A 353 37.68 4.15 -16.11
C LYS A 353 37.32 2.82 -15.42
N PRO A 354 37.07 1.72 -16.14
CA PRO A 354 36.70 0.43 -15.55
C PRO A 354 37.63 -0.08 -14.43
N PRO A 355 38.98 0.03 -14.52
CA PRO A 355 39.86 -0.41 -13.43
C PRO A 355 39.66 0.34 -12.10
N LYS A 356 39.05 1.53 -12.12
CA LYS A 356 38.79 2.26 -10.88
C LYS A 356 37.83 1.50 -9.95
N PHE A 357 36.93 0.68 -10.50
CA PHE A 357 36.00 -0.10 -9.69
C PHE A 357 36.72 -1.08 -8.77
N ASP A 358 37.90 -1.58 -9.11
CA ASP A 358 38.63 -2.54 -8.27
C ASP A 358 39.22 -1.91 -7.01
N THR A 359 39.31 -0.57 -6.98
CA THR A 359 39.87 0.22 -5.87
C THR A 359 38.81 0.94 -5.04
N MET A 360 37.52 0.78 -5.39
CA MET A 360 36.41 1.49 -4.75
C MET A 360 35.31 0.53 -4.32
N ASP A 361 35.02 0.50 -3.02
CA ASP A 361 33.81 -0.12 -2.51
C ASP A 361 32.63 0.85 -2.66
N ILE A 362 31.45 0.34 -3.03
CA ILE A 362 30.21 1.10 -3.08
C ILE A 362 29.27 0.52 -2.03
N HIS A 363 28.70 1.37 -1.19
CA HIS A 363 27.73 0.98 -0.18
C HIS A 363 26.39 1.63 -0.50
N VAL A 364 25.37 0.81 -0.76
CA VAL A 364 23.98 1.24 -0.92
C VAL A 364 23.21 1.00 0.38
N HIS A 365 22.58 2.05 0.88
CA HIS A 365 21.72 2.04 2.05
C HIS A 365 20.30 2.41 1.63
N VAL A 366 19.33 1.61 2.06
CA VAL A 366 17.91 1.97 1.99
C VAL A 366 17.44 2.13 3.44
N PRO A 367 17.24 3.36 3.96
CA PRO A 367 16.81 3.65 5.32
C PRO A 367 15.48 2.99 5.67
N ASP A 368 15.11 2.97 6.96
CA ASP A 368 13.88 2.37 7.49
C ASP A 368 13.86 0.82 7.50
N GLY A 369 14.85 0.23 8.18
CA GLY A 369 15.04 -1.21 8.32
C GLY A 369 14.05 -1.93 9.25
N ALA A 370 12.92 -1.31 9.61
CA ALA A 370 11.87 -1.96 10.40
C ALA A 370 10.90 -2.76 9.51
N THR A 371 10.65 -2.28 8.29
CA THR A 371 9.79 -2.94 7.30
C THR A 371 10.64 -3.66 6.27
N PRO A 372 10.47 -4.98 6.05
CA PRO A 372 11.12 -5.69 4.96
C PRO A 372 10.80 -5.03 3.61
N LYS A 373 11.84 -4.78 2.82
CA LYS A 373 11.72 -4.19 1.48
C LYS A 373 12.17 -5.23 0.48
N ASP A 374 11.21 -5.77 -0.24
CA ASP A 374 11.46 -6.83 -1.21
C ASP A 374 10.66 -6.55 -2.48
N GLY A 375 11.37 -6.32 -3.58
CA GLY A 375 10.78 -5.97 -4.86
C GLY A 375 11.79 -5.27 -5.78
N PRO A 376 11.78 -5.57 -7.09
CA PRO A 376 12.80 -5.07 -8.03
C PRO A 376 12.54 -3.63 -8.51
N SER A 377 11.40 -3.03 -8.13
CA SER A 377 10.91 -1.75 -8.68
C SER A 377 11.70 -0.49 -8.30
N ALA A 378 12.83 -0.65 -7.60
CA ALA A 378 13.77 0.40 -7.22
C ALA A 378 15.04 0.43 -8.09
N GLY A 379 15.15 -0.45 -9.10
CA GLY A 379 16.34 -0.59 -9.94
C GLY A 379 16.81 0.71 -10.60
N LEU A 380 15.88 1.51 -11.16
CA LEU A 380 16.24 2.80 -11.77
C LEU A 380 16.85 3.78 -10.75
N ALA A 381 16.30 3.81 -9.53
CA ALA A 381 16.80 4.67 -8.46
C ALA A 381 18.18 4.21 -7.96
N MET A 382 18.41 2.90 -7.88
CA MET A 382 19.71 2.32 -7.52
C MET A 382 20.79 2.64 -8.55
N VAL A 383 20.50 2.49 -9.85
CA VAL A 383 21.47 2.87 -10.89
C VAL A 383 21.79 4.36 -10.79
N THR A 384 20.77 5.20 -10.64
CA THR A 384 20.96 6.66 -10.55
C THR A 384 21.80 7.05 -9.33
N SER A 385 21.60 6.42 -8.17
CA SER A 385 22.38 6.72 -6.96
C SER A 385 23.84 6.32 -7.13
N ILE A 386 24.12 5.15 -7.71
CA ILE A 386 25.47 4.67 -7.98
C ILE A 386 26.17 5.61 -8.98
N VAL A 387 25.52 5.96 -10.10
CA VAL A 387 26.08 6.86 -11.11
C VAL A 387 26.37 8.24 -10.51
N SER A 388 25.45 8.78 -9.71
CA SER A 388 25.63 10.07 -9.02
C SER A 388 26.89 10.08 -8.15
N VAL A 389 27.12 9.05 -7.34
CA VAL A 389 28.31 8.95 -6.47
C VAL A 389 29.60 8.83 -7.28
N LEU A 390 29.58 8.08 -8.38
CA LEU A 390 30.74 7.88 -9.22
C LEU A 390 31.14 9.17 -9.96
N THR A 391 30.14 9.86 -10.53
CA THR A 391 30.32 11.08 -11.31
C THR A 391 30.45 12.34 -10.46
N ARG A 392 30.06 12.27 -9.18
CA ARG A 392 29.90 13.43 -8.27
C ARG A 392 28.88 14.46 -8.75
N ILE A 393 27.91 14.03 -9.56
CA ILE A 393 26.82 14.89 -10.04
C ILE A 393 25.62 14.73 -9.11
N PRO A 394 25.08 15.80 -8.51
CA PRO A 394 23.90 15.72 -7.65
C PRO A 394 22.66 15.22 -8.42
N VAL A 395 21.78 14.54 -7.69
CA VAL A 395 20.45 14.14 -8.16
C VAL A 395 19.46 15.21 -7.74
N ARG A 396 18.53 15.55 -8.63
CA ARG A 396 17.46 16.50 -8.36
C ARG A 396 16.53 16.00 -7.26
N LYS A 397 16.32 16.82 -6.23
CA LYS A 397 15.48 16.49 -5.07
C LYS A 397 13.98 16.37 -5.38
N ASP A 398 13.52 17.02 -6.46
CA ASP A 398 12.11 17.13 -6.82
C ASP A 398 11.59 16.00 -7.73
N ILE A 399 12.44 15.01 -8.00
CA ILE A 399 12.17 13.86 -8.85
C ILE A 399 12.06 12.59 -8.01
N ALA A 400 11.00 11.83 -8.22
CA ALA A 400 10.90 10.45 -7.78
C ALA A 400 10.88 9.49 -8.98
N MET A 401 11.32 8.26 -8.77
CA MET A 401 11.33 7.26 -9.85
C MET A 401 10.98 5.86 -9.36
N THR A 402 10.43 5.05 -10.26
CA THR A 402 10.21 3.62 -10.05
C THR A 402 10.37 2.88 -11.37
N GLY A 403 10.85 1.65 -11.30
CA GLY A 403 11.09 0.81 -12.45
C GLY A 403 12.08 -0.28 -12.09
N GLU A 404 11.83 -1.48 -12.61
CA GLU A 404 12.85 -2.52 -12.61
C GLU A 404 13.88 -2.24 -13.71
N VAL A 405 15.12 -2.69 -13.51
CA VAL A 405 16.21 -2.51 -14.47
C VAL A 405 16.75 -3.86 -14.93
N SER A 406 16.79 -4.06 -16.23
CA SER A 406 17.48 -5.21 -16.82
C SER A 406 19.01 -5.00 -16.88
N LEU A 407 19.77 -6.07 -17.06
CA LEU A 407 21.23 -5.99 -17.31
C LEU A 407 21.60 -5.17 -18.56
N ARG A 408 20.63 -4.95 -19.48
CA ARG A 408 20.80 -4.13 -20.69
C ARG A 408 20.45 -2.65 -20.46
N GLY A 409 19.88 -2.29 -19.30
CA GLY A 409 19.48 -0.92 -18.99
C GLY A 409 18.04 -0.56 -19.35
N ASN A 410 17.25 -1.50 -19.87
CA ASN A 410 15.83 -1.26 -20.14
C ASN A 410 15.06 -1.07 -18.83
N ALA A 411 14.17 -0.08 -18.81
CA ALA A 411 13.21 0.16 -17.74
C ALA A 411 12.02 -0.79 -17.90
N MET A 412 11.84 -1.71 -16.95
CA MET A 412 10.81 -2.74 -17.00
C MET A 412 9.57 -2.35 -16.19
N PRO A 413 8.36 -2.82 -16.59
CA PRO A 413 7.11 -2.45 -15.97
C PRO A 413 7.03 -2.87 -14.50
N ILE A 414 6.25 -2.11 -13.73
CA ILE A 414 6.05 -2.33 -12.30
C ILE A 414 4.57 -2.41 -11.93
N GLY A 415 4.27 -3.03 -10.79
CA GLY A 415 2.93 -3.01 -10.19
C GLY A 415 2.71 -1.83 -9.23
N GLY A 416 1.44 -1.57 -8.91
CA GLY A 416 1.04 -0.61 -7.87
C GLY A 416 1.32 0.86 -8.22
N LEU A 417 1.26 1.22 -9.51
CA LEU A 417 1.59 2.55 -9.99
C LEU A 417 0.75 3.64 -9.30
N LYS A 418 -0.55 3.39 -9.12
CA LYS A 418 -1.48 4.32 -8.48
C LYS A 418 -1.05 4.66 -7.05
N GLU A 419 -0.75 3.65 -6.23
CA GLU A 419 -0.31 3.85 -4.84
C GLU A 419 1.02 4.60 -4.77
N LYS A 420 1.94 4.29 -5.69
CA LYS A 420 3.26 4.96 -5.80
C LYS A 420 3.12 6.43 -6.16
N LEU A 421 2.27 6.77 -7.12
CA LEU A 421 2.01 8.16 -7.52
C LEU A 421 1.28 8.95 -6.43
N LEU A 422 0.34 8.33 -5.72
CA LEU A 422 -0.26 8.93 -4.52
C LEU A 422 0.78 9.22 -3.44
N ALA A 423 1.77 8.35 -3.27
CA ALA A 423 2.87 8.58 -2.33
C ALA A 423 3.79 9.73 -2.78
N ALA A 424 4.09 9.80 -4.09
CA ALA A 424 4.85 10.89 -4.69
C ALA A 424 4.19 12.25 -4.47
N LEU A 425 2.88 12.33 -4.74
CA LEU A 425 2.10 13.55 -4.54
C LEU A 425 2.08 13.98 -3.06
N ARG A 426 1.80 13.04 -2.13
CA ARG A 426 1.82 13.33 -0.68
C ARG A 426 3.20 13.76 -0.18
N GLY A 427 4.26 13.23 -0.78
CA GLY A 427 5.63 13.60 -0.46
C GLY A 427 6.11 14.90 -1.12
N GLY A 428 5.25 15.58 -1.87
CA GLY A 428 5.56 16.85 -2.53
C GLY A 428 6.53 16.72 -3.70
N MET A 429 6.62 15.54 -4.33
CA MET A 429 7.40 15.37 -5.56
C MET A 429 6.74 16.12 -6.70
N LYS A 430 7.54 16.71 -7.60
CA LYS A 430 7.01 17.44 -8.77
C LYS A 430 7.00 16.59 -10.03
N THR A 431 8.04 15.78 -10.20
CA THR A 431 8.21 14.94 -11.38
C THR A 431 8.34 13.48 -10.96
N VAL A 432 7.68 12.58 -11.68
CA VAL A 432 7.80 11.13 -11.47
C VAL A 432 8.20 10.44 -12.77
N LEU A 433 9.28 9.66 -12.71
CA LEU A 433 9.73 8.82 -13.82
C LEU A 433 9.13 7.42 -13.67
N ILE A 434 8.46 6.94 -14.72
CA ILE A 434 7.78 5.64 -14.75
C ILE A 434 8.20 4.85 -15.99
N PRO A 435 8.17 3.51 -15.99
CA PRO A 435 8.43 2.73 -17.20
C PRO A 435 7.40 3.02 -18.28
N GLU A 436 7.82 3.06 -19.55
CA GLU A 436 6.95 3.32 -20.70
C GLU A 436 5.74 2.37 -20.77
N GLU A 437 5.95 1.08 -20.50
CA GLU A 437 4.88 0.07 -20.51
C GLU A 437 3.77 0.31 -19.47
N ASN A 438 4.02 1.13 -18.45
CA ASN A 438 3.05 1.51 -17.42
C ASN A 438 2.20 2.74 -17.81
N GLU A 439 2.44 3.36 -18.96
CA GLU A 439 1.64 4.52 -19.41
C GLU A 439 0.15 4.17 -19.53
N LYS A 440 -0.16 2.94 -19.96
CA LYS A 440 -1.53 2.41 -20.02
C LYS A 440 -2.27 2.44 -18.68
N ASP A 441 -1.55 2.30 -17.57
CA ASP A 441 -2.12 2.25 -16.22
C ASP A 441 -2.52 3.66 -15.73
N LEU A 442 -2.04 4.72 -16.40
CA LEU A 442 -2.43 6.11 -16.10
C LEU A 442 -3.92 6.36 -16.32
N ALA A 443 -4.60 5.57 -17.16
CA ALA A 443 -6.04 5.64 -17.36
C ALA A 443 -6.84 5.34 -16.08
N GLU A 444 -6.26 4.57 -15.14
CA GLU A 444 -6.92 4.23 -13.88
C GLU A 444 -6.70 5.24 -12.76
N ILE A 445 -5.86 6.23 -13.02
CA ILE A 445 -5.44 7.22 -12.03
C ILE A 445 -6.40 8.41 -12.06
N PRO A 446 -6.82 8.92 -10.90
CA PRO A 446 -7.62 10.15 -10.81
C PRO A 446 -6.92 11.36 -11.45
N ASP A 447 -7.68 12.24 -12.09
CA ASP A 447 -7.13 13.41 -12.80
C ASP A 447 -6.41 14.38 -11.85
N ASN A 448 -6.90 14.56 -10.62
CA ASN A 448 -6.23 15.38 -9.62
C ASN A 448 -4.79 14.92 -9.30
N VAL A 449 -4.48 13.63 -9.42
CA VAL A 449 -3.12 13.10 -9.24
C VAL A 449 -2.26 13.35 -10.48
N LYS A 450 -2.83 13.22 -11.68
CA LYS A 450 -2.13 13.52 -12.94
C LYS A 450 -1.82 15.01 -13.08
N ASP A 451 -2.74 15.87 -12.69
CA ASP A 451 -2.57 17.32 -12.74
C ASP A 451 -1.56 17.81 -11.69
N GLY A 452 -1.44 17.10 -10.57
CA GLY A 452 -0.50 17.41 -9.49
C GLY A 452 0.95 16.97 -9.74
N LEU A 453 1.21 16.11 -10.74
CA LEU A 453 2.53 15.52 -10.99
C LEU A 453 2.90 15.57 -12.48
N LYS A 454 4.13 15.97 -12.78
CA LYS A 454 4.71 15.76 -14.12
C LYS A 454 5.17 14.31 -14.25
N ILE A 455 4.36 13.46 -14.88
CA ILE A 455 4.69 12.05 -15.11
C ILE A 455 5.43 11.92 -16.45
N ILE A 456 6.60 11.29 -16.43
CA ILE A 456 7.44 11.10 -17.62
C ILE A 456 7.68 9.59 -17.81
N PRO A 457 7.10 8.98 -18.87
CA PRO A 457 7.43 7.61 -19.26
C PRO A 457 8.88 7.53 -19.77
N VAL A 458 9.60 6.48 -19.35
CA VAL A 458 10.99 6.21 -19.75
C VAL A 458 11.16 4.77 -20.21
N SER A 459 11.93 4.57 -21.27
CA SER A 459 12.19 3.24 -21.85
C SER A 459 13.50 2.63 -21.33
N HIS A 460 14.46 3.49 -20.96
CA HIS A 460 15.83 3.09 -20.71
C HIS A 460 16.51 4.00 -19.65
N VAL A 461 17.44 3.43 -18.89
CA VAL A 461 18.17 4.14 -17.82
C VAL A 461 18.90 5.40 -18.29
N SER A 462 19.37 5.43 -19.54
CA SER A 462 20.02 6.63 -20.09
C SER A 462 19.10 7.86 -20.12
N GLU A 463 17.79 7.68 -20.31
CA GLU A 463 16.80 8.77 -20.22
C GLU A 463 16.61 9.20 -18.76
N VAL A 464 16.56 8.24 -17.85
CA VAL A 464 16.46 8.50 -16.40
C VAL A 464 17.62 9.35 -15.92
N LEU A 465 18.87 8.98 -16.27
CA LEU A 465 20.05 9.72 -15.85
C LEU A 465 20.06 11.16 -16.40
N LYS A 466 19.62 11.38 -17.64
CA LYS A 466 19.51 12.72 -18.24
C LYS A 466 18.48 13.62 -17.54
N LEU A 467 17.39 13.02 -17.05
CA LEU A 467 16.32 13.76 -16.37
C LEU A 467 16.62 13.99 -14.88
N ALA A 468 17.24 13.00 -14.23
CA ALA A 468 17.42 12.95 -12.79
C ALA A 468 18.68 13.67 -12.29
N LEU A 469 19.78 13.64 -13.05
CA LEU A 469 21.02 14.31 -12.68
C LEU A 469 20.96 15.80 -13.03
N VAL A 470 21.61 16.63 -12.21
CA VAL A 470 21.69 18.09 -12.44
C VAL A 470 22.55 18.44 -13.65
N ASP A 471 23.54 17.59 -13.99
CA ASP A 471 24.42 17.75 -15.15
C ASP A 471 24.61 16.39 -15.87
N THR A 472 25.09 16.44 -17.11
CA THR A 472 25.31 15.24 -17.93
C THR A 472 26.71 14.66 -17.66
N PRO A 473 26.83 13.35 -17.35
CA PRO A 473 28.12 12.68 -17.25
C PRO A 473 28.95 12.85 -18.52
N LYS A 474 30.23 13.19 -18.37
CA LYS A 474 31.16 13.34 -19.50
C LYS A 474 31.80 12.00 -19.82
N ALA A 475 31.52 11.47 -21.00
CA ALA A 475 32.13 10.23 -21.48
C ALA A 475 33.66 10.36 -21.60
N ILE A 476 34.35 9.24 -21.40
CA ILE A 476 35.79 9.10 -21.65
C ILE A 476 36.03 8.09 -22.76
N GLU A 477 37.05 8.34 -23.57
CA GLU A 477 37.62 7.30 -24.42
C GLU A 477 38.46 6.36 -23.55
N TRP A 478 38.17 5.07 -23.65
CA TRP A 478 38.91 4.02 -22.95
C TRP A 478 39.15 2.86 -23.90
N ASP A 479 40.42 2.50 -24.03
CA ASP A 479 40.89 1.35 -24.78
C ASP A 479 41.41 0.30 -23.78
N GLU A 480 40.75 -0.84 -23.76
CA GLU A 480 41.05 -1.97 -22.86
C GLU A 480 42.47 -2.49 -23.10
N ALA A 481 42.87 -2.66 -24.36
CA ALA A 481 44.18 -3.21 -24.73
C ALA A 481 45.33 -2.27 -24.32
N ALA A 482 45.13 -0.96 -24.46
CA ALA A 482 46.11 0.04 -24.06
C ALA A 482 46.29 0.10 -22.52
N GLU A 483 45.19 -0.05 -21.76
CA GLU A 483 45.25 -0.02 -20.29
C GLU A 483 45.82 -1.33 -19.71
N GLU A 484 45.54 -2.49 -20.33
CA GLU A 484 46.18 -3.77 -19.99
C GLU A 484 47.69 -3.74 -20.24
N ALA A 485 48.12 -3.21 -21.39
CA ALA A 485 49.54 -3.04 -21.69
C ALA A 485 50.23 -2.09 -20.68
N ALA A 486 49.58 -0.98 -20.34
CA ALA A 486 50.08 -0.05 -19.32
C ALA A 486 50.08 -0.64 -17.90
N ALA A 487 49.15 -1.55 -17.57
CA ALA A 487 49.13 -2.27 -16.30
C ALA A 487 50.25 -3.33 -16.23
N ALA A 488 50.50 -4.04 -17.32
CA ALA A 488 51.61 -4.98 -17.44
C ALA A 488 52.97 -4.26 -17.33
N GLU A 489 53.12 -3.11 -17.99
CA GLU A 489 54.34 -2.29 -17.90
C GLU A 489 54.57 -1.74 -16.48
N ARG A 490 53.50 -1.27 -15.80
CA ARG A 490 53.57 -0.84 -14.39
C ARG A 490 53.98 -1.99 -13.46
N SER A 491 53.44 -3.18 -13.68
CA SER A 491 53.78 -4.38 -12.90
C SER A 491 55.23 -4.82 -13.15
N ALA A 492 55.70 -4.76 -14.39
CA ALA A 492 57.08 -5.06 -14.76
C ALA A 492 58.07 -4.05 -14.15
N ARG A 493 57.74 -2.75 -14.15
CA ARG A 493 58.56 -1.71 -13.49
C ARG A 493 58.60 -1.89 -11.97
N ALA A 494 57.47 -2.18 -11.33
CA ALA A 494 57.43 -2.44 -9.88
C ALA A 494 58.23 -3.69 -9.48
N ALA A 495 58.21 -4.74 -10.31
CA ALA A 495 59.02 -5.94 -10.10
C ALA A 495 60.52 -5.66 -10.28
N ALA A 496 60.90 -4.81 -11.25
CA ALA A 496 62.28 -4.39 -11.45
C ALA A 496 62.82 -3.51 -10.31
N GLU A 497 62.00 -2.61 -9.77
CA GLU A 497 62.36 -1.79 -8.59
C GLU A 497 62.50 -2.65 -7.32
N GLN A 498 61.65 -3.65 -7.12
CA GLN A 498 61.80 -4.62 -6.01
C GLN A 498 63.06 -5.48 -6.16
N ALA A 499 63.41 -5.90 -7.37
CA ALA A 499 64.66 -6.64 -7.63
C ALA A 499 65.91 -5.79 -7.35
N GLY A 500 65.86 -4.48 -7.63
CA GLY A 500 66.93 -3.53 -7.31
C GLY A 500 67.15 -3.31 -5.81
N HIS A 501 66.11 -3.42 -4.99
CA HIS A 501 66.20 -3.26 -3.53
C HIS A 501 66.73 -4.49 -2.78
N VAL A 502 66.72 -5.68 -3.39
CA VAL A 502 67.29 -6.92 -2.79
C VAL A 502 68.80 -7.04 -3.06
N ALA A 503 69.34 -6.24 -3.99
CA ALA A 503 70.73 -6.29 -4.42
C ALA A 503 71.67 -5.28 -3.70
N HIS A 504 71.21 -4.60 -2.64
CA HIS A 504 71.99 -3.58 -1.95
C HIS A 504 72.25 -3.84 -0.46
#